data_AF-A0A7D5R4D9-F1
#
_entry.id   AF-A0A7D5R4D9-F1
#
_cell.length_a   1.000
_cell.length_b   1.000
_cell.length_c   1.000
_cell.angle_alpha   90.00
_cell.angle_beta   90.00
_cell.angle_gamma   90.00
#
_symmetry.space_group_name_H-M   'P 1'
#
loop_
_entity.id
_entity.type
_entity.pdbx_description
1 polymer ?
#
loop_
_entity_poly.entity_id
_entity_poly.type
_entity_poly.pdbx_seq_one_letter_code
_entity_poly.pdbx_strand_id
1 'polypeptide(L)' 'MRKPPKGSSESLSSEKLFGVLKTKDQWDNSELLEFLMPLYTAYDKEGLGHRMRQILSEYTKKGLLKKMGRGTYSVMSKTC' A
#
# COMPACT_ATOMS: atom_id res chain seq x y z
N MET A 1 -12.39 -32.80 -0.32
CA MET A 1 -11.19 -31.94 -0.29
C MET A 1 -11.53 -30.62 -0.98
N ARG A 2 -11.70 -29.52 -0.23
CA ARG A 2 -11.96 -28.20 -0.83
C ARG A 2 -10.63 -27.68 -1.39
N LYS A 3 -10.53 -27.54 -2.71
CA LYS A 3 -9.41 -26.86 -3.36
C LYS A 3 -9.28 -25.47 -2.72
N PRO A 4 -8.08 -25.00 -2.32
CA PRO A 4 -7.92 -23.62 -1.92
C PRO A 4 -8.36 -22.72 -3.09
N PRO A 5 -9.07 -21.61 -2.82
CA PRO A 5 -9.41 -20.68 -3.89
C PRO A 5 -8.11 -20.30 -4.60
N LYS A 6 -8.12 -20.49 -5.93
CA LYS A 6 -7.08 -19.97 -6.84
C LYS A 6 -6.71 -18.58 -6.34
N GLY A 7 -5.42 -18.38 -6.10
CA GLY A 7 -4.87 -17.15 -5.54
C GLY A 7 -5.62 -15.96 -6.08
N SER A 8 -6.15 -15.14 -5.18
CA SER A 8 -6.69 -13.85 -5.54
C SER A 8 -5.65 -13.15 -6.39
N SER A 9 -5.84 -13.12 -7.71
CA SER A 9 -5.17 -12.19 -8.63
C SER A 9 -5.68 -10.77 -8.35
N GLU A 10 -5.80 -10.41 -7.08
CA GLU A 10 -6.25 -9.10 -6.65
C GLU A 10 -5.06 -8.18 -6.80
N SER A 11 -5.10 -7.43 -7.89
CA SER A 11 -4.19 -6.32 -8.13
C SER A 11 -4.19 -5.37 -6.92
N LEU A 12 -3.05 -4.72 -6.67
CA LEU A 12 -2.96 -3.73 -5.59
C LEU A 12 -3.87 -2.54 -5.94
N SER A 13 -5.03 -2.49 -5.28
CA SER A 13 -6.02 -1.41 -5.38
C SER A 13 -5.76 -0.33 -4.34
N SER A 14 -6.19 0.89 -4.66
CA SER A 14 -6.00 2.07 -3.82
C SER A 14 -6.61 1.88 -2.43
N GLU A 15 -7.83 1.35 -2.35
CA GLU A 15 -8.55 1.11 -1.09
C GLU A 15 -7.84 0.12 -0.18
N LYS A 16 -7.29 -0.97 -0.74
CA LYS A 16 -6.53 -1.95 0.02
C LYS A 16 -5.23 -1.36 0.58
N LEU A 17 -4.49 -0.62 -0.26
CA LEU A 17 -3.29 0.07 0.20
C LEU A 17 -3.63 1.08 1.31
N PHE A 18 -4.72 1.83 1.16
CA PHE A 18 -5.17 2.77 2.17
C PHE A 18 -5.58 2.09 3.48
N GLY A 19 -6.20 0.92 3.41
CA GLY A 19 -6.49 0.09 4.58
C GLY A 19 -5.23 -0.31 5.34
N VAL A 20 -4.18 -0.77 4.63
CA VAL A 20 -2.87 -1.07 5.23
C VAL A 20 -2.23 0.18 5.83
N LEU A 21 -2.30 1.32 5.13
CA LEU A 21 -1.74 2.57 5.63
C LEU A 21 -2.40 3.05 6.94
N LYS A 22 -3.62 2.64 7.25
CA LYS A 22 -4.31 2.96 8.51
C LYS A 22 -3.89 2.08 9.69
N THR A 23 -3.24 0.94 9.47
CA THR A 23 -2.87 0.03 10.57
C THR A 23 -1.65 0.51 11.36
N LYS A 24 -0.91 1.47 10.82
CA LYS A 24 0.29 2.06 11.42
C LYS A 24 0.33 3.56 11.12
N ASP A 25 0.76 4.36 12.08
CA ASP A 25 0.84 5.82 11.96
C ASP A 25 1.74 6.28 10.80
N GLN A 26 2.86 5.59 10.62
CA GLN A 26 3.89 5.91 9.63
C GLN A 26 4.40 4.66 8.94
N TRP A 27 4.46 4.72 7.62
CA TRP A 27 4.99 3.67 6.76
C TRP A 27 6.19 4.19 5.98
N ASP A 28 7.32 3.52 6.12
CA ASP A 28 8.41 3.69 5.16
C ASP A 28 8.06 3.02 3.82
N ASN A 29 8.56 3.57 2.72
CA ASN A 29 8.32 3.05 1.37
C ASN A 29 8.83 1.61 1.21
N SER A 30 10.02 1.32 1.74
CA SER A 30 10.64 -0.01 1.66
C SER A 30 9.92 -0.99 2.57
N GLU A 31 9.63 -0.58 3.80
CA GLU A 31 8.88 -1.37 4.78
C GLU A 31 7.49 -1.75 4.26
N LEU A 32 6.76 -0.78 3.69
CA LEU A 32 5.43 -1.01 3.13
C LEU A 32 5.48 -1.97 1.94
N LEU A 33 6.51 -1.84 1.09
CA LEU A 33 6.70 -2.77 -0.03
C LEU A 33 6.96 -4.19 0.46
N GLU A 34 7.84 -4.38 1.44
CA GLU A 34 8.14 -5.69 2.04
C GLU A 34 6.92 -6.30 2.72
N PHE A 35 6.07 -5.47 3.34
CA PHE A 35 4.79 -5.92 3.90
C PHE A 35 3.80 -6.37 2.82
N LEU A 36 3.75 -5.70 1.67
CA LEU A 36 2.83 -6.03 0.57
C LEU A 36 3.30 -7.21 -0.28
N MET A 37 4.61 -7.44 -0.40
CA MET A 37 5.20 -8.54 -1.18
C MET A 37 4.55 -9.91 -0.94
N PRO A 38 4.39 -10.41 0.30
CA PRO A 38 3.75 -11.71 0.55
C PRO A 38 2.23 -11.69 0.31
N LEU A 39 1.59 -10.52 0.35
CA LEU A 39 0.14 -10.37 0.15
C LEU A 39 -0.23 -10.29 -1.34
N TYR A 40 0.71 -9.82 -2.17
CA TYR A 40 0.52 -9.55 -3.59
C TYR A 40 1.53 -10.32 -4.42
N THR A 41 1.50 -11.65 -4.33
CA THR A 41 2.42 -12.56 -5.01
C THR A 41 2.31 -12.55 -6.54
N ALA A 42 1.31 -11.85 -7.09
CA ALA A 42 1.11 -11.67 -8.53
C ALA A 42 2.03 -10.59 -9.13
N TYR A 43 2.73 -9.81 -8.31
CA TYR A 43 3.65 -8.77 -8.76
C TYR A 43 5.10 -9.13 -8.41
N ASP A 44 6.02 -8.80 -9.32
CA ASP A 44 7.42 -8.65 -8.98
C ASP A 44 7.65 -7.41 -8.11
N LYS A 45 8.73 -7.40 -7.33
CA LYS A 45 9.08 -6.31 -6.39
C LYS A 45 9.06 -4.94 -7.05
N GLU A 46 9.57 -4.83 -8.29
CA GLU A 46 9.57 -3.57 -9.04
C GLU A 46 8.17 -3.14 -9.47
N GLY A 47 7.36 -4.07 -10.00
CA GLY A 47 5.99 -3.82 -10.43
C GLY A 47 5.09 -3.41 -9.27
N LEU A 48 5.19 -4.13 -8.14
CA LEU A 48 4.46 -3.81 -6.91
C LEU A 48 4.90 -2.44 -6.37
N GLY A 49 6.21 -2.20 -6.31
CA GLY A 49 6.77 -0.93 -5.87
C GLY A 49 6.33 0.24 -6.74
N HIS A 50 6.27 0.05 -8.07
CA HIS A 50 5.77 1.07 -8.99
C HIS A 50 4.29 1.37 -8.72
N ARG A 51 3.44 0.33 -8.64
CA ARG A 51 2.00 0.49 -8.40
C ARG A 51 1.72 1.14 -7.05
N MET A 52 2.40 0.70 -6.00
CA MET A 52 2.30 1.27 -4.67
C MET A 52 2.66 2.76 -4.68
N ARG A 53 3.80 3.14 -5.28
CA ARG A 53 4.22 4.55 -5.38
C ARG A 53 3.23 5.41 -6.16
N GLN A 54 2.62 4.88 -7.23
CA GLN A 54 1.56 5.59 -7.96
C GLN A 54 0.40 5.94 -7.02
N ILE A 55 -0.13 4.94 -6.29
CA ILE A 55 -1.25 5.13 -5.36
C ILE A 55 -0.86 6.11 -4.23
N LEU A 56 0.32 5.96 -3.63
CA LEU A 56 0.83 6.86 -2.60
C LEU A 56 0.90 8.31 -3.10
N SER A 57 1.37 8.51 -4.33
CA SER A 57 1.42 9.82 -4.98
C SER A 57 0.01 10.39 -5.20
N GLU A 58 -0.94 9.59 -5.68
CA GLU A 58 -2.34 10.04 -5.84
C GLU A 58 -2.96 10.47 -4.51
N TYR A 59 -2.77 9.70 -3.45
CA TYR A 59 -3.31 10.06 -2.14
C TYR A 59 -2.60 11.24 -1.50
N THR A 60 -1.31 11.42 -1.74
CA THR A 60 -0.58 12.63 -1.34
C THR A 60 -1.14 13.86 -2.04
N LYS A 61 -1.40 13.78 -3.37
CA LYS A 61 -2.03 14.87 -4.14
C LYS A 61 -3.44 15.20 -3.66
N LYS A 62 -4.21 14.19 -3.25
CA LYS A 62 -5.56 14.36 -2.67
C LYS A 62 -5.55 14.89 -1.23
N GLY A 63 -4.38 15.05 -0.62
CA GLY A 63 -4.28 15.46 0.79
C GLY A 63 -4.75 14.38 1.77
N LEU A 64 -4.77 13.11 1.37
CA LEU A 64 -5.11 11.98 2.24
C LEU A 64 -3.88 11.39 2.93
N LEU A 65 -2.70 11.52 2.31
CA LEU A 65 -1.41 11.17 2.89
C LEU A 65 -0.54 12.40 3.02
N LYS A 66 0.27 12.43 4.08
CA LYS A 66 1.35 13.39 4.26
C LYS A 66 2.67 12.66 4.11
N LYS A 67 3.54 13.16 3.24
CA LYS A 67 4.93 12.73 3.16
C LYS A 67 5.72 13.42 4.28
N MET A 68 6.19 12.66 5.26
CA MET A 68 6.86 13.21 6.45
C MET A 68 8.35 13.51 6.21
N GLY A 69 9.01 12.77 5.30
CA GLY A 69 10.43 12.90 5.00
C GLY A 69 11.05 11.54 4.68
N ARG A 70 12.20 11.48 3.98
CA ARG A 70 12.94 10.24 3.65
C ARG A 70 12.16 9.09 2.98
N GLY A 71 10.97 9.35 2.43
CA GLY A 71 10.13 8.31 1.82
C GLY A 71 9.08 7.72 2.77
N THR A 72 8.92 8.29 3.96
CA THR A 72 7.88 7.93 4.92
C THR A 72 6.56 8.65 4.60
N TYR A 73 5.47 7.89 4.67
CA TYR A 73 4.09 8.36 4.49
C TYR A 73 3.27 8.12 5.75
N SER A 74 2.41 9.06 6.07
CA SER A 74 1.46 8.97 7.17
C SER A 74 0.07 9.32 6.66
N VAL A 75 -0.95 8.60 7.13
CA VAL A 75 -2.34 8.91 6.81
C VAL A 75 -2.74 10.18 7.53
N MET A 76 -3.21 11.18 6.79
CA MET A 76 -3.88 12.32 7.41
C MET A 76 -5.26 11.88 7.84
N SER A 77 -5.33 11.25 9.02
CA SER A 77 -6.60 11.08 9.71
C SER A 77 -7.14 12.47 10.03
N LYS A 78 -8.06 12.96 9.22
CA LYS A 78 -9.08 13.88 9.73
C LYS A 78 -9.97 13.06 10.66
N THR A 79 -9.50 12.82 11.88
CA THR A 79 -10.42 12.68 13.01
C THR A 79 -11.10 14.05 13.14
N CYS A 80 -12.29 14.16 12.57
CA CYS A 80 -13.32 15.01 13.18
C CYS A 80 -13.89 14.26 14.38
#